data_AF-A0A4R1GDF5-F1
#
_entry.id   AF-A0A4R1GDF5-F1
#
_cell.length_a   1.000
_cell.length_b   1.000
_cell.length_c   1.000
_cell.angle_alpha   90.00
_cell.angle_beta   90.00
_cell.angle_gamma   90.00
#
_symmetry.space_group_name_H-M   'P 1'
#
loop_
_entity.id
_entity.type
_entity.pdbx_description
1 polymer ?
#
loop_
_entity_poly.entity_id
_entity_poly.type
_entity_poly.pdbx_seq_one_letter_code
_entity_poly.pdbx_strand_id
1 'polypeptide(L)'
;MLKGMAIIGLMIIVNTAQAGVYKCRNAEGRLQYQSMPCEGRESEKVRIDRAPSDPGNVEVRQNQAERGFAERRRQREAEQERLNAKSKAIIGERDRQRRFDDLVRQDRIAIGMTEDQAIKAWGRPCDINRSLNSSGTREQWVYCVGEYERKYLYFDNGILSGMN
;
A
#
# COMPACT_ATOMS: atom_id res chain seq x y z
N MET A 1 43.98 -21.03 59.23
CA MET A 1 43.39 -19.97 60.08
C MET A 1 42.17 -19.41 59.36
N LEU A 2 40.99 -19.92 59.70
CA LEU A 2 39.69 -19.47 59.18
C LEU A 2 39.32 -18.15 59.88
N LYS A 3 39.15 -17.05 59.14
CA LYS A 3 38.50 -15.84 59.68
C LYS A 3 37.08 -15.79 59.13
N GLY A 4 36.13 -15.76 60.05
CA GLY A 4 34.71 -16.03 59.85
C GLY A 4 34.00 -15.02 58.96
N MET A 5 33.17 -15.55 58.08
CA MET A 5 32.14 -14.80 57.36
C MET A 5 30.90 -14.73 58.26
N ALA A 6 30.62 -13.55 58.80
CA ALA A 6 29.35 -13.27 59.48
C ALA A 6 28.26 -13.07 58.42
N ILE A 7 27.32 -14.03 58.32
CA ILE A 7 26.11 -13.88 57.52
C ILE A 7 25.13 -13.05 58.34
N ILE A 8 24.99 -11.76 58.00
CA ILE A 8 23.94 -10.90 58.55
C ILE A 8 22.63 -11.28 57.86
N GLY A 9 21.78 -12.01 58.57
CA GLY A 9 20.43 -12.36 58.11
C GLY A 9 19.54 -11.11 58.05
N LEU A 10 19.21 -10.68 56.85
CA LEU A 10 18.22 -9.62 56.62
C LEU A 10 16.81 -10.21 56.79
N MET A 11 16.21 -10.06 57.97
CA MET A 11 14.79 -10.32 58.20
C MET A 11 13.97 -9.26 57.46
N ILE A 12 13.43 -9.62 56.30
CA ILE A 12 12.43 -8.81 55.59
C ILE A 12 11.09 -9.02 56.31
N ILE A 13 10.68 -8.04 57.11
CA ILE A 13 9.30 -7.97 57.61
C ILE A 13 8.42 -7.62 56.42
N VAL A 14 7.77 -8.63 55.84
CA VAL A 14 6.78 -8.43 54.78
C VAL A 14 5.50 -7.90 55.45
N ASN A 15 5.35 -6.58 55.51
CA ASN A 15 4.07 -5.97 55.84
C ASN A 15 3.09 -6.31 54.71
N THR A 16 2.11 -7.17 55.00
CA THR A 16 1.01 -7.49 54.10
C THR A 16 0.05 -6.29 54.06
N ALA A 17 0.36 -5.30 53.23
CA ALA A 17 -0.57 -4.21 52.96
C ALA A 17 -1.84 -4.79 52.30
N GLN A 18 -2.96 -4.77 53.01
CA GLN A 18 -4.24 -5.14 52.41
C GLN A 18 -4.68 -4.05 51.42
N ALA A 19 -4.65 -4.35 50.13
CA ALA A 19 -5.13 -3.43 49.09
C ALA A 19 -6.67 -3.40 49.10
N GLY A 20 -7.25 -2.24 49.42
CA GLY A 20 -8.69 -1.98 49.40
C GLY A 20 -8.97 -0.49 49.46
N VAL A 21 -10.04 -0.04 48.81
CA VAL A 21 -10.53 1.34 48.98
C VAL A 21 -11.64 1.31 50.04
N TYR A 22 -11.53 2.15 51.05
CA TYR A 22 -12.46 2.24 52.19
C TYR A 22 -13.13 3.61 52.20
N LYS A 23 -14.42 3.64 52.55
CA LYS A 23 -15.19 4.87 52.76
C LYS A 23 -15.07 5.31 54.23
N CYS A 24 -14.57 6.52 54.46
CA CYS A 24 -14.44 7.12 55.79
C CYS A 24 -15.17 8.47 55.86
N ARG A 25 -15.70 8.85 57.02
CA ARG A 25 -16.21 10.21 57.24
C ARG A 25 -15.21 11.03 58.04
N ASN A 26 -14.88 12.22 57.57
CA ASN A 26 -14.00 13.15 58.28
C ASN A 26 -14.71 13.82 59.47
N ALA A 27 -13.99 14.66 60.24
CA ALA A 27 -14.52 15.37 61.40
C ALA A 27 -15.70 16.30 61.09
N GLU A 28 -15.80 16.77 59.84
CA GLU A 28 -16.89 17.61 59.31
C GLU A 28 -18.08 16.78 58.77
N GLY A 29 -18.03 15.45 58.86
CA GLY A 29 -19.07 14.53 58.38
C GLY A 29 -19.04 14.21 56.88
N ARG A 30 -18.05 14.73 56.13
CA ARG A 30 -17.88 14.51 54.68
C ARG A 30 -17.27 13.14 54.39
N LEU A 31 -17.75 12.50 53.32
CA LEU A 31 -17.25 11.21 52.84
C LEU A 31 -15.89 11.39 52.14
N GLN A 32 -14.93 10.55 52.50
CA GLN A 32 -13.60 10.46 51.90
C GLN A 32 -13.24 8.99 51.65
N TYR A 33 -12.36 8.75 50.68
CA TYR A 33 -11.92 7.41 50.31
C TYR A 33 -10.43 7.24 50.62
N GLN A 34 -10.07 6.12 51.24
CA GLN A 34 -8.70 5.86 51.67
C GLN A 34 -8.29 4.43 51.32
N SER A 35 -6.98 4.18 51.24
CA SER A 35 -6.41 2.85 50.99
C SER A 35 -6.27 1.99 52.25
N MET A 36 -6.57 2.55 53.43
CA MET A 36 -6.53 1.90 54.73
C MET A 36 -7.89 2.00 55.43
N PRO A 37 -8.22 1.06 56.35
CA PRO A 37 -9.40 1.15 57.21
C PRO A 37 -9.42 2.46 58.02
N CYS A 38 -10.62 2.96 58.30
CA CYS A 38 -10.80 4.18 59.09
C CYS A 38 -10.34 3.96 60.54
N GLU A 39 -9.48 4.84 61.06
CA GLU A 39 -8.93 4.71 62.40
C GLU A 39 -10.00 4.97 63.48
N GLY A 40 -10.14 4.05 64.44
CA GLY A 40 -11.06 4.18 65.58
C GLY A 40 -12.56 4.14 65.25
N ARG A 41 -12.95 3.75 64.02
CA ARG A 41 -14.35 3.63 63.58
C ARG A 41 -14.53 2.44 62.64
N GLU A 42 -15.79 2.03 62.47
CA GLU A 42 -16.12 1.01 61.48
C GLU A 42 -15.88 1.54 60.06
N SER A 43 -15.17 0.75 59.24
CA SER A 43 -14.80 1.10 57.87
C SER A 43 -15.58 0.27 56.85
N GLU A 44 -16.27 0.92 55.91
CA GLU A 44 -16.95 0.22 54.82
C GLU A 44 -15.98 0.06 53.63
N LYS A 45 -15.57 -1.18 53.33
CA LYS A 45 -14.74 -1.48 52.15
C LYS A 45 -15.59 -1.35 50.88
N VAL A 46 -15.12 -0.56 49.92
CA VAL A 46 -15.75 -0.44 48.60
C VAL A 46 -15.67 -1.79 47.90
N ARG A 47 -16.83 -2.40 47.65
CA ARG A 47 -16.96 -3.54 46.74
C ARG A 47 -17.12 -2.99 45.35
N ILE A 48 -16.08 -3.15 44.53
CA ILE A 48 -16.20 -2.94 43.09
C ILE A 48 -16.75 -4.26 42.55
N ASP A 49 -18.07 -4.34 42.47
CA ASP A 49 -18.70 -5.43 41.75
C ASP A 49 -18.29 -5.29 40.28
N ARG A 50 -17.70 -6.35 39.73
CA ARG A 50 -17.43 -6.37 38.28
C ARG A 50 -18.78 -6.19 37.60
N ALA A 51 -18.87 -5.21 36.71
CA ALA A 51 -20.01 -5.08 35.82
C ALA A 51 -20.27 -6.45 35.17
N PRO A 52 -21.53 -6.91 35.06
CA PRO A 52 -21.83 -8.17 34.40
C PRO A 52 -21.19 -8.16 33.01
N SER A 53 -20.21 -9.04 32.80
CA SER A 53 -19.69 -9.27 31.46
C SER A 53 -20.80 -9.95 30.70
N ASP A 54 -21.47 -9.25 29.79
CA ASP A 54 -22.30 -9.85 28.74
C ASP A 54 -21.37 -10.43 27.69
N PRO A 55 -21.04 -11.74 27.76
CA PRO A 55 -19.99 -12.32 26.91
C PRO A 55 -20.42 -12.30 25.44
N GLY A 56 -21.72 -12.40 25.17
CA GLY A 56 -22.27 -12.38 23.82
C GLY A 56 -22.05 -11.04 23.11
N ASN A 57 -22.19 -9.91 23.81
CA ASN A 57 -21.98 -8.58 23.23
C ASN A 57 -20.49 -8.28 22.99
N VAL A 58 -19.60 -8.80 23.84
CA VAL A 58 -18.15 -8.64 23.67
C VAL A 58 -17.64 -9.41 22.45
N GLU A 59 -18.01 -10.69 22.32
CA GLU A 59 -17.59 -11.53 21.19
C GLU A 59 -18.11 -10.99 19.85
N VAL A 60 -19.37 -10.55 19.80
CA VAL A 60 -19.95 -9.96 18.59
C VAL A 60 -19.22 -8.68 18.18
N ARG A 61 -18.88 -7.79 19.13
CA ARG A 61 -18.12 -6.55 18.84
C ARG A 61 -16.71 -6.82 18.35
N GLN A 62 -16.03 -7.80 18.95
CA GLN A 62 -14.68 -8.22 18.53
C GLN A 62 -14.72 -8.76 17.10
N ASN A 63 -15.64 -9.67 16.80
CA ASN A 63 -15.81 -10.24 15.46
C ASN A 63 -16.15 -9.18 14.40
N GLN A 64 -17.01 -8.20 14.72
CA GLN A 64 -17.33 -7.10 13.80
C GLN A 64 -16.12 -6.21 13.53
N ALA A 65 -15.34 -5.89 14.57
CA ALA A 65 -14.12 -5.10 14.44
C ALA A 65 -13.11 -5.81 13.54
N GLU A 66 -12.85 -7.10 13.78
CA GLU A 66 -11.94 -7.93 12.99
C GLU A 66 -12.32 -7.97 11.50
N ARG A 67 -13.60 -8.19 11.19
CA ARG A 67 -14.12 -8.15 9.81
C ARG A 67 -13.86 -6.81 9.14
N GLY A 68 -14.12 -5.70 9.83
CA GLY A 68 -13.86 -4.37 9.30
C GLY A 68 -12.38 -4.10 9.04
N PHE A 69 -11.48 -4.58 9.88
CA PHE A 69 -10.04 -4.48 9.63
C PHE A 69 -9.59 -5.35 8.45
N ALA A 70 -10.09 -6.59 8.36
CA ALA A 70 -9.78 -7.50 7.26
C ALA A 70 -10.26 -6.93 5.91
N GLU A 71 -11.45 -6.34 5.86
CA GLU A 71 -11.98 -5.70 4.67
C GLU A 71 -11.12 -4.50 4.22
N ARG A 72 -10.79 -3.59 5.14
CA ARG A 72 -9.91 -2.45 4.83
C ARG A 72 -8.54 -2.88 4.31
N ARG A 73 -7.98 -3.97 4.84
CA ARG A 73 -6.72 -4.53 4.33
C ARG A 73 -6.85 -5.03 2.90
N ARG A 74 -7.89 -5.82 2.60
CA ARG A 74 -8.17 -6.30 1.25
C ARG A 74 -8.38 -5.16 0.25
N GLN A 75 -9.11 -4.12 0.65
CA GLN A 75 -9.33 -2.93 -0.20
C GLN A 75 -8.02 -2.22 -0.53
N ARG A 76 -7.14 -2.01 0.47
CA ARG A 76 -5.82 -1.39 0.25
C ARG A 76 -4.91 -2.24 -0.63
N GLU A 77 -4.89 -3.55 -0.43
CA GLU A 77 -4.11 -4.48 -1.25
C GLU A 77 -4.59 -4.46 -2.71
N ALA A 78 -5.90 -4.52 -2.95
CA ALA A 78 -6.48 -4.43 -4.28
C ALA A 78 -6.24 -3.07 -4.96
N GLU A 79 -6.32 -1.98 -4.20
CA GLU A 79 -5.99 -0.63 -4.70
C GLU A 79 -4.51 -0.55 -5.08
N GLN A 80 -3.62 -1.03 -4.21
CA GLN A 80 -2.18 -1.05 -4.47
C GLN A 80 -1.85 -1.89 -5.71
N GLU A 81 -2.47 -3.04 -5.88
CA GLU A 81 -2.30 -3.89 -7.06
C GLU A 81 -2.76 -3.15 -8.33
N ARG A 82 -3.92 -2.49 -8.29
CA ARG A 82 -4.41 -1.67 -9.41
C ARG A 82 -3.45 -0.54 -9.75
N LEU A 83 -2.93 0.17 -8.76
CA LEU A 83 -1.95 1.23 -8.94
C LEU A 83 -0.63 0.70 -9.49
N ASN A 84 -0.17 -0.46 -9.03
CA ASN A 84 1.04 -1.11 -9.52
C ASN A 84 0.88 -1.55 -10.98
N ALA A 85 -0.26 -2.15 -11.34
CA ALA A 85 -0.56 -2.55 -12.71
C ALA A 85 -0.60 -1.34 -13.65
N LYS A 86 -1.27 -0.25 -13.23
CA LYS A 86 -1.29 1.02 -13.97
C LYS A 86 0.12 1.60 -14.14
N SER A 87 0.90 1.61 -13.08
CA SER A 87 2.28 2.12 -13.11
C SER A 87 3.17 1.29 -14.03
N LYS A 88 3.04 -0.04 -13.98
CA LYS A 88 3.77 -0.97 -14.86
C LYS A 88 3.42 -0.73 -16.33
N ALA A 89 2.14 -0.51 -16.67
CA ALA A 89 1.71 -0.20 -18.03
C ALA A 89 2.32 1.13 -18.52
N ILE A 90 2.30 2.17 -17.68
CA ILE A 90 2.90 3.48 -18.02
C ILE A 90 4.41 3.35 -18.25
N ILE A 91 5.12 2.62 -17.38
CA ILE A 91 6.56 2.40 -17.52
C ILE A 91 6.86 1.60 -18.79
N GLY A 92 6.10 0.52 -19.04
CA GLY A 92 6.25 -0.29 -20.25
C GLY A 92 6.06 0.51 -21.53
N GLU A 93 5.06 1.39 -21.59
CA GLU A 93 4.83 2.26 -22.74
C GLU A 93 5.96 3.28 -22.92
N ARG A 94 6.43 3.89 -21.82
CA ARG A 94 7.60 4.80 -21.87
C ARG A 94 8.87 4.10 -22.33
N ASP A 95 9.09 2.87 -21.91
CA ASP A 95 10.25 2.08 -22.32
C ASP A 95 10.17 1.67 -23.80
N ARG A 96 8.97 1.32 -24.27
CA ARG A 96 8.71 1.09 -25.69
C ARG A 96 8.99 2.34 -26.52
N GLN A 97 8.48 3.50 -26.09
CA GLN A 97 8.71 4.77 -26.77
C GLN A 97 10.21 5.11 -26.83
N ARG A 98 10.92 4.98 -25.71
CA ARG A 98 12.38 5.20 -25.66
C ARG A 98 13.14 4.30 -26.63
N ARG A 99 12.77 3.02 -26.76
CA ARG A 99 13.39 2.12 -27.75
C ARG A 99 13.20 2.63 -29.19
N PHE A 100 12.03 3.14 -29.53
CA PHE A 100 11.81 3.70 -30.86
C PHE A 100 12.56 5.02 -31.05
N ASP A 101 12.59 5.89 -30.04
CA ASP A 101 13.37 7.14 -30.10
C ASP A 101 14.88 6.86 -30.31
N ASP A 102 15.41 5.80 -29.68
CA ASP A 102 16.79 5.36 -29.90
C ASP A 102 17.04 4.88 -31.34
N LEU A 103 16.08 4.17 -31.94
CA LEU A 103 16.17 3.72 -33.33
C LEU A 103 16.03 4.89 -34.31
N VAL A 104 15.15 5.85 -34.03
CA VAL A 104 15.00 7.07 -34.82
C VAL A 104 16.32 7.84 -34.85
N ARG A 105 17.00 7.98 -33.71
CA ARG A 105 18.34 8.61 -33.64
C ARG A 105 19.44 7.88 -34.41
N GLN A 106 19.18 6.64 -34.81
CA GLN A 106 20.10 5.80 -35.59
C GLN A 106 19.65 5.65 -37.06
N ASP A 107 18.62 6.40 -37.49
CA ASP A 107 18.00 6.30 -38.81
C ASP A 107 17.49 4.87 -39.14
N ARG A 108 17.03 4.14 -38.10
CA ARG A 108 16.55 2.76 -38.21
C ARG A 108 15.03 2.69 -38.09
N ILE A 109 14.42 1.83 -38.92
CA ILE A 109 13.00 1.51 -38.88
C ILE A 109 12.77 0.19 -38.15
N ALA A 110 11.69 0.11 -37.37
CA ALA A 110 11.22 -1.12 -36.75
C ALA A 110 9.69 -1.18 -36.70
N ILE A 111 9.14 -2.38 -36.86
CA ILE A 111 7.70 -2.65 -36.74
C ILE A 111 7.18 -2.12 -35.40
N GLY A 112 5.99 -1.52 -35.43
CA GLY A 112 5.34 -0.91 -34.29
C GLY A 112 5.65 0.58 -34.10
N MET A 113 6.51 1.18 -34.92
CA MET A 113 6.70 2.63 -34.98
C MET A 113 5.45 3.33 -35.51
N THR A 114 5.21 4.54 -35.03
CA THR A 114 4.23 5.47 -35.59
C THR A 114 4.74 6.07 -36.91
N GLU A 115 3.83 6.63 -37.71
CA GLU A 115 4.17 7.40 -38.90
C GLU A 115 5.18 8.52 -38.63
N ASP A 116 4.99 9.30 -37.56
CA ASP A 116 5.89 10.39 -37.18
C ASP A 116 7.30 9.89 -36.84
N GLN A 117 7.40 8.76 -36.12
CA GLN A 117 8.70 8.12 -35.87
C GLN A 117 9.38 7.66 -37.16
N ALA A 118 8.62 7.06 -38.09
CA ALA A 118 9.16 6.65 -39.38
C ALA A 118 9.64 7.86 -40.21
N ILE A 119 8.88 8.96 -40.22
CA ILE A 119 9.28 10.22 -40.88
C ILE A 119 10.54 10.77 -40.24
N LYS A 120 10.65 10.76 -38.92
CA LYS A 120 11.85 11.25 -38.23
C LYS A 120 13.08 10.40 -38.52
N ALA A 121 12.92 9.09 -38.75
CA ALA A 121 14.02 8.18 -39.03
C ALA A 121 14.46 8.20 -40.51
N TRP A 122 13.52 8.15 -41.46
CA TRP A 122 13.82 8.00 -42.90
C TRP A 122 13.42 9.20 -43.76
N GLY A 123 12.83 10.23 -43.17
CA GLY A 123 12.27 11.37 -43.90
C GLY A 123 10.88 11.07 -44.48
N ARG A 124 10.37 11.98 -45.31
CA ARG A 124 9.06 11.80 -45.95
C ARG A 124 9.19 10.86 -47.15
N PRO A 125 8.24 9.94 -47.35
CA PRO A 125 8.20 9.10 -48.55
C PRO A 125 7.96 9.96 -49.80
N CYS A 126 8.34 9.44 -50.96
CA CYS A 126 8.05 10.09 -52.24
C CYS A 126 6.59 9.91 -52.67
N ASP A 127 5.92 8.84 -52.21
CA ASP A 127 4.52 8.57 -52.50
C ASP A 127 3.82 7.82 -51.35
N ILE A 128 2.51 8.02 -51.21
CA ILE A 128 1.68 7.38 -50.18
C ILE A 128 0.38 6.89 -50.81
N ASN A 129 0.21 5.57 -50.84
CA ASN A 129 -1.03 4.92 -51.22
C ASN A 129 -1.87 4.64 -49.97
N ARG A 130 -2.96 5.39 -49.79
CA ARG A 130 -3.88 5.27 -48.64
C ARG A 130 -5.19 4.61 -49.03
N SER A 131 -5.66 3.69 -48.19
CA SER A 131 -6.96 3.03 -48.30
C SER A 131 -7.72 3.09 -46.98
N LEU A 132 -9.01 3.38 -47.04
CA LEU A 132 -9.92 3.41 -45.89
C LEU A 132 -10.96 2.30 -46.04
N ASN A 133 -11.18 1.52 -44.99
CA ASN A 133 -12.27 0.54 -44.94
C ASN A 133 -12.97 0.60 -43.58
N SER A 134 -14.03 -0.19 -43.41
CA SER A 134 -14.79 -0.26 -42.16
C SER A 134 -13.96 -0.70 -40.94
N SER A 135 -12.81 -1.33 -41.17
CA SER A 135 -11.90 -1.83 -40.13
C SER A 135 -10.76 -0.87 -39.81
N GLY A 136 -10.59 0.22 -40.56
CA GLY A 136 -9.56 1.23 -40.31
C GLY A 136 -8.86 1.77 -41.56
N THR A 137 -7.70 2.37 -41.35
CA THR A 137 -6.86 2.95 -42.41
C THR A 137 -5.65 2.06 -42.67
N ARG A 138 -5.38 1.74 -43.94
CA ARG A 138 -4.13 1.08 -44.35
C ARG A 138 -3.39 1.94 -45.35
N GLU A 139 -2.09 2.03 -45.17
CA GLU A 139 -1.21 2.85 -46.00
C GLU A 139 0.01 2.07 -46.45
N GLN A 140 0.41 2.28 -47.70
CA GLN A 140 1.72 1.89 -48.21
C GLN A 140 2.48 3.17 -48.56
N TRP A 141 3.63 3.34 -47.93
CA TRP A 141 4.54 4.44 -48.18
C TRP A 141 5.68 3.96 -49.07
N VAL A 142 6.00 4.72 -50.10
CA VAL A 142 7.05 4.40 -51.08
C VAL A 142 8.22 5.35 -50.91
N TYR A 143 9.43 4.80 -50.78
CA TYR A 143 10.67 5.56 -50.71
C TYR A 143 11.49 5.34 -51.98
N CYS A 144 11.74 6.43 -52.71
CA CYS A 144 12.47 6.47 -53.97
C CYS A 144 13.97 6.63 -53.71
N VAL A 145 14.63 5.56 -53.25
CA VAL A 145 16.05 5.60 -52.83
C VAL A 145 17.04 5.61 -53.99
N GLY A 146 16.61 5.18 -55.19
CA GLY A 146 17.40 5.25 -56.41
C GLY A 146 16.51 5.37 -57.65
N GLU A 147 17.09 5.39 -58.85
CA GLU A 147 16.32 5.53 -60.10
C GLU A 147 15.26 4.43 -60.26
N TYR A 148 15.65 3.18 -59.98
CA TYR A 148 14.79 1.99 -60.08
C TYR A 148 14.59 1.25 -58.75
N GLU A 149 15.22 1.70 -57.67
CA GLU A 149 15.10 1.07 -56.34
C GLU A 149 14.03 1.76 -55.51
N ARG A 150 13.17 0.95 -54.88
CA ARG A 150 12.10 1.41 -54.00
C ARG A 150 12.14 0.61 -52.71
N LYS A 151 11.88 1.29 -51.59
CA LYS A 151 11.59 0.66 -50.30
C LYS A 151 10.16 0.99 -49.88
N TYR A 152 9.53 0.08 -49.17
CA TYR A 152 8.12 0.17 -48.81
C TYR A 152 7.94 0.02 -47.32
N LEU A 153 7.10 0.88 -46.75
CA LEU A 153 6.60 0.76 -45.39
C LEU A 153 5.08 0.59 -45.44
N TYR A 154 4.55 -0.32 -44.64
CA TYR A 154 3.12 -0.62 -44.59
C TYR A 154 2.59 -0.26 -43.21
N PHE A 155 1.58 0.60 -43.14
CA PHE A 155 0.96 1.03 -41.89
C PHE A 155 -0.47 0.52 -41.79
N ASP A 156 -0.83 0.08 -40.59
CA ASP A 156 -2.22 -0.20 -40.20
C ASP A 156 -2.59 0.73 -39.04
N ASN A 157 -3.58 1.59 -39.27
CA ASN A 157 -4.04 2.61 -38.34
C ASN A 157 -2.90 3.48 -37.76
N GLY A 158 -1.98 3.91 -38.63
CA GLY A 158 -0.85 4.77 -38.28
C GLY A 158 0.32 4.07 -37.59
N ILE A 159 0.28 2.74 -37.48
CA ILE A 159 1.36 1.93 -36.89
C ILE A 159 1.99 1.05 -37.98
N LEU A 160 3.32 1.10 -38.07
CA LEU A 160 4.09 0.30 -39.02
C LEU A 160 3.89 -1.18 -38.76
N SER A 161 3.29 -1.89 -39.70
CA SER A 161 2.93 -3.31 -39.63
C SER A 161 3.83 -4.19 -40.51
N GLY A 162 4.47 -3.62 -41.53
CA GLY A 162 5.39 -4.33 -42.42
C GLY A 162 6.38 -3.41 -43.13
N MET A 163 7.44 -3.99 -43.70
CA MET A 163 8.42 -3.29 -44.52
C MET A 163 8.98 -4.24 -45.59
N ASN A 164 9.25 -3.73 -46.80
CA ASN A 164 9.83 -4.47 -47.93
C ASN A 164 10.88 -3.60 -48.63
#